data_AF-A0A946I2W1-F1
#
_entry.id   AF-A0A946I2W1-F1
#
_cell.length_a   1.000
_cell.length_b   1.000
_cell.length_c   1.000
_cell.angle_alpha   90.00
_cell.angle_beta   90.00
_cell.angle_gamma   90.00
#
_symmetry.space_group_name_H-M   'P 1'
#
loop_
_entity.id
_entity.type
_entity.pdbx_description
1 polymer ?
#
loop_
_entity_poly.entity_id
_entity_poly.type
_entity_poly.pdbx_seq_one_letter_code
_entity_poly.pdbx_strand_id
1 'polypeptide(L)'
;MRVGSVTIGRSGDKGSTLDLTLVAVDDAAWNWLEPRLTTERAQQEISRVMPGTITRYPVPGLRALKFVIEDALPGGVYATLHAGLHWQKAAIWVLLDMELED
;
A
#
# COMPACT_ATOMS: atom_id res chain seq x y z
N MET A 1 0.80 -16.07 -5.37
CA MET A 1 2.12 -15.62 -4.88
C MET A 1 1.93 -14.40 -4.00
N ARG A 2 2.60 -14.38 -2.84
CA ARG A 2 2.48 -13.28 -1.89
C ARG A 2 3.20 -12.04 -2.38
N VAL A 3 2.57 -10.87 -2.28
CA VAL A 3 3.22 -9.60 -2.68
C VAL A 3 4.52 -9.37 -1.91
N GLY A 4 4.54 -9.64 -0.61
CA GLY A 4 5.71 -9.48 0.25
C GLY A 4 6.83 -10.49 0.00
N SER A 5 6.63 -11.57 -0.79
CA SER A 5 7.73 -12.46 -1.18
C SER A 5 8.57 -11.90 -2.33
N VAL A 6 8.07 -10.89 -3.05
CA VAL A 6 8.73 -10.30 -4.23
C VAL A 6 8.87 -8.78 -4.15
N THR A 7 8.48 -8.17 -3.02
CA THR A 7 8.58 -6.71 -2.81
C THR A 7 9.06 -6.37 -1.40
N ILE A 8 9.58 -5.16 -1.26
CA ILE A 8 9.85 -4.51 0.03
C ILE A 8 8.87 -3.35 0.18
N GLY A 9 8.16 -3.31 1.30
CA GLY A 9 7.20 -2.27 1.61
C GLY A 9 7.81 -1.07 2.34
N ARG A 10 7.32 0.12 2.03
CA ARG A 10 7.56 1.36 2.75
C ARG A 10 6.23 2.03 3.04
N SER A 11 6.15 2.74 4.15
CA SER A 11 5.01 3.59 4.45
C SER A 11 5.41 4.95 4.98
N GLY A 12 4.55 5.93 4.74
CA GLY A 12 4.66 7.28 5.24
C GLY A 12 3.28 7.92 5.31
N ASP A 13 3.17 9.04 6.00
CA ASP A 13 1.92 9.76 6.17
C ASP A 13 2.13 11.26 6.05
N LYS A 14 1.07 11.97 5.68
CA LYS A 14 1.04 13.42 5.70
C LYS A 14 -0.38 13.90 6.01
N GLY A 15 -0.59 14.35 7.25
CA GLY A 15 -1.93 14.76 7.69
C GLY A 15 -2.88 13.57 7.74
N SER A 16 -4.00 13.64 7.01
CA SER A 16 -4.96 12.53 6.90
C SER A 16 -4.59 11.49 5.84
N THR A 17 -3.58 11.76 5.02
CA THR A 17 -3.18 10.93 3.87
C THR A 17 -2.12 9.92 4.26
N LEU A 18 -2.27 8.70 3.75
CA LEU A 18 -1.32 7.61 3.88
C LEU A 18 -0.64 7.31 2.53
N ASP A 19 0.66 7.03 2.57
CA ASP A 19 1.46 6.58 1.43
C ASP A 19 1.96 5.16 1.73
N LEU A 20 1.58 4.21 0.88
CA LEU A 20 2.06 2.84 0.91
C LEU A 20 2.77 2.55 -0.41
N THR A 21 4.08 2.31 -0.36
CA THR A 21 4.90 2.07 -1.54
C THR A 21 5.51 0.68 -1.47
N LEU A 22 5.33 -0.10 -2.53
CA LEU A 22 5.98 -1.40 -2.75
C LEU A 22 7.09 -1.24 -3.76
N VAL A 23 8.26 -1.79 -3.47
CA VAL A 23 9.41 -1.81 -4.39
C VAL A 23 9.72 -3.26 -4.72
N ALA A 24 9.60 -3.65 -5.99
CA ALA A 24 9.92 -4.99 -6.44
C ALA A 24 11.43 -5.26 -6.35
N VAL A 25 11.78 -6.49 -5.97
CA VAL A 25 13.19 -6.88 -5.73
C VAL A 25 14.01 -6.95 -7.03
N ASP A 26 13.36 -7.28 -8.14
CA ASP A 26 13.95 -7.37 -9.47
C ASP A 26 12.92 -7.06 -10.59
N ASP A 27 13.35 -7.18 -11.86
CA ASP A 27 12.53 -6.88 -13.03
C ASP A 27 11.44 -7.94 -13.26
N ALA A 28 11.70 -9.20 -12.88
CA ALA A 28 10.71 -10.27 -13.01
C ALA A 28 9.55 -10.05 -12.02
N ALA A 29 9.88 -9.71 -10.77
CA ALA A 29 8.93 -9.30 -9.75
C ALA A 29 8.14 -8.06 -10.19
N TRP A 30 8.79 -7.07 -10.80
CA TRP A 30 8.11 -5.88 -11.32
C TRP A 30 7.10 -6.22 -12.42
N ASN A 31 7.52 -6.98 -13.43
CA ASN A 31 6.68 -7.38 -14.56
C ASN A 31 5.53 -8.29 -14.10
N TRP A 32 5.69 -9.02 -13.00
CA TRP A 32 4.62 -9.77 -12.37
C TRP A 32 3.66 -8.87 -11.58
N LEU A 33 4.18 -7.97 -10.74
CA LEU A 33 3.43 -7.16 -9.79
C LEU A 33 2.59 -6.06 -10.47
N GLU A 34 3.19 -5.27 -11.36
CA GLU A 34 2.58 -4.07 -11.95
C GLU A 34 1.19 -4.33 -12.56
N PRO A 35 1.00 -5.35 -13.42
CA PRO A 35 -0.31 -5.60 -14.01
C PRO A 35 -1.29 -6.27 -13.04
N ARG A 36 -0.81 -6.94 -11.97
CA ARG A 36 -1.64 -7.76 -11.07
C ARG A 36 -2.16 -6.99 -9.86
N LEU A 37 -1.37 -6.07 -9.31
CA LEU A 37 -1.78 -5.27 -8.17
C LEU A 37 -2.44 -3.96 -8.65
N THR A 38 -3.67 -4.08 -9.12
CA THR A 38 -4.47 -2.95 -9.60
C THR A 38 -4.99 -2.09 -8.46
N THR A 39 -5.46 -0.87 -8.79
CA THR A 39 -6.08 0.03 -7.82
C THR A 39 -7.29 -0.61 -7.15
N GLU A 40 -8.10 -1.37 -7.89
CA GLU A 40 -9.33 -2.01 -7.41
C GLU A 40 -9.03 -3.10 -6.38
N ARG A 41 -8.03 -3.95 -6.66
CA ARG A 41 -7.60 -4.99 -5.71
C ARG A 41 -7.02 -4.39 -4.44
N ALA A 42 -6.19 -3.35 -4.58
CA ALA A 42 -5.65 -2.63 -3.42
C ALA A 42 -6.77 -1.96 -2.61
N GLN A 43 -7.74 -1.32 -3.27
CA GLN A 43 -8.89 -0.68 -2.62
C GLN A 43 -9.72 -1.70 -1.85
N GLN A 44 -9.97 -2.87 -2.44
CA GLN A 44 -10.74 -3.93 -1.79
C GLN A 44 -10.12 -4.38 -0.46
N GLU A 45 -8.80 -4.54 -0.39
CA GLU A 45 -8.13 -5.00 0.83
C GLU A 45 -7.97 -3.89 1.86
N ILE A 46 -7.56 -2.69 1.43
CA ILE A 46 -7.40 -1.53 2.30
C ILE A 46 -8.73 -1.13 2.97
N SER A 47 -9.84 -1.15 2.22
CA SER A 47 -11.16 -0.79 2.75
C SER A 47 -11.67 -1.72 3.87
N ARG A 48 -11.04 -2.88 4.08
CA ARG A 48 -11.37 -3.77 5.21
C ARG A 48 -10.87 -3.23 6.55
N VAL A 49 -9.86 -2.35 6.54
CA VAL A 49 -9.16 -1.92 7.77
C VAL A 49 -9.12 -0.41 7.96
N MET A 50 -9.30 0.37 6.89
CA MET A 50 -9.30 1.84 6.95
C MET A 50 -10.23 2.43 5.88
N PRO A 51 -10.77 3.64 6.10
CA PRO A 51 -11.45 4.39 5.04
C PRO A 51 -10.45 4.95 4.03
N GLY A 52 -10.97 5.60 2.99
CA GLY A 52 -10.17 6.42 2.09
C GLY A 52 -10.17 5.95 0.65
N THR A 53 -9.79 6.88 -0.23
CA THR A 53 -9.75 6.66 -1.68
C THR A 53 -8.32 6.43 -2.11
N ILE A 54 -8.07 5.33 -2.83
CA ILE A 54 -6.74 4.97 -3.30
C ILE A 54 -6.48 5.54 -4.68
N THR A 55 -5.33 6.18 -4.84
CA THR A 55 -4.73 6.46 -6.14
C THR A 55 -3.42 5.68 -6.29
N ARG A 56 -3.29 4.93 -7.40
CA ARG A 56 -2.10 4.16 -7.75
C ARG A 56 -1.18 4.94 -8.68
N TYR A 57 0.10 4.99 -8.34
CA TYR A 57 1.17 5.61 -9.11
C TYR A 57 2.27 4.58 -9.42
N PRO A 58 2.35 4.07 -10.66
CA PRO A 58 3.47 3.24 -11.08
C PRO A 58 4.72 4.11 -11.27
N VAL A 59 5.86 3.62 -10.80
CA VAL A 59 7.17 4.26 -10.95
C VAL A 59 8.15 3.25 -11.54
N PRO A 60 8.09 2.99 -12.87
CA PRO A 60 8.82 1.89 -13.49
C PRO A 60 10.34 1.97 -13.30
N GLY A 61 10.91 3.19 -13.33
CA GLY A 61 12.35 3.41 -13.12
C GLY A 61 12.85 2.99 -11.73
N LEU A 62 11.96 2.83 -10.74
CA LEU A 62 12.27 2.31 -9.41
C LEU A 62 11.66 0.94 -9.15
N ARG A 63 10.96 0.37 -10.14
CA ARG A 63 10.18 -0.87 -9.99
C ARG A 63 9.20 -0.80 -8.81
N ALA A 64 8.58 0.38 -8.66
CA ALA A 64 7.77 0.67 -7.50
C ALA A 64 6.31 0.93 -7.87
N LEU A 65 5.40 0.45 -7.03
CA LEU A 65 3.98 0.82 -7.03
C LEU A 65 3.70 1.61 -5.76
N LYS A 66 3.30 2.87 -5.93
CA LYS A 66 2.91 3.74 -4.84
C LYS A 66 1.39 3.87 -4.79
N PHE A 67 0.83 3.70 -3.61
CA PHE A 67 -0.59 3.86 -3.31
C PHE A 67 -0.74 5.01 -2.32
N VAL A 68 -1.41 6.07 -2.76
CA VAL A 68 -1.78 7.19 -1.89
C VAL A 68 -3.22 6.99 -1.50
N ILE A 69 -3.48 6.91 -0.20
CA ILE A 69 -4.83 6.77 0.36
C ILE A 69 -5.20 8.07 1.07
N GLU A 70 -6.06 8.85 0.44
CA GLU A 70 -6.59 10.09 1.02
C GLU A 70 -7.66 9.76 2.07
N ASP A 71 -7.70 10.56 3.14
CA ASP A 71 -8.61 10.38 4.29
C ASP A 71 -8.50 9.03 5.03
N ALA A 72 -7.38 8.32 4.85
CA ALA A 72 -7.05 7.09 5.56
C ALA A 72 -6.93 7.28 7.08
N LEU A 73 -6.54 8.48 7.51
CA LEU A 73 -6.29 8.85 8.89
C LEU A 73 -7.25 9.98 9.31
N PRO A 74 -8.49 9.68 9.74
CA PRO A 74 -9.39 10.71 10.26
C PRO A 74 -8.72 11.47 11.42
N GLY A 75 -8.59 12.80 11.32
CA GLY A 75 -7.89 13.62 12.30
C GLY A 75 -6.34 13.57 12.23
N GLY A 76 -5.78 12.80 11.30
CA GLY A 76 -4.34 12.60 11.13
C GLY A 76 -3.71 11.68 12.18
N VAL A 77 -2.39 11.46 12.08
CA VAL A 77 -1.66 10.49 12.93
C VAL A 77 -1.85 10.70 14.44
N TYR A 78 -1.96 11.95 14.88
CA TYR A 78 -2.06 12.27 16.32
C TYR A 78 -3.49 12.26 16.87
N ALA A 79 -4.51 12.23 16.01
CA ALA A 79 -5.92 12.25 16.44
C ALA A 79 -6.76 11.15 15.78
N THR A 80 -6.13 10.19 15.12
CA THR A 80 -6.80 9.01 14.58
C THR A 80 -7.29 8.09 15.70
N LEU A 81 -8.50 7.55 15.53
CA LEU A 81 -9.08 6.55 16.42
C LEU A 81 -8.54 5.14 16.14
N HIS A 82 -7.65 4.98 15.14
CA HIS A 82 -7.03 3.70 14.86
C HIS A 82 -6.11 3.28 16.02
N ALA A 83 -6.21 2.02 16.43
CA ALA A 83 -5.44 1.51 17.56
C ALA A 83 -3.94 1.46 17.21
N GLY A 84 -3.14 2.14 18.03
CA GLY A 84 -1.68 2.20 17.88
C GLY A 84 -1.19 3.51 17.27
N LEU A 85 -0.41 4.25 18.05
CA LEU A 85 0.35 5.38 17.52
C LEU A 85 1.30 4.88 16.42
N HIS A 86 1.35 5.58 15.29
CA HIS A 86 2.13 5.20 14.12
C HIS A 86 1.66 3.93 13.36
N TRP A 87 0.36 3.59 13.42
CA TRP A 87 -0.18 2.40 12.73
C TRP A 87 0.12 2.38 11.21
N GLN A 88 0.43 3.51 10.58
CA GLN A 88 0.90 3.57 9.18
C GLN A 88 2.07 2.63 8.90
N LYS A 89 2.94 2.35 9.89
CA LYS A 89 4.04 1.40 9.75
C LYS A 89 3.55 -0.04 9.58
N ALA A 90 2.43 -0.38 10.23
CA ALA A 90 1.79 -1.68 10.09
C ALA A 90 0.91 -1.74 8.83
N ALA A 91 0.34 -0.62 8.39
CA ALA A 91 -0.56 -0.53 7.24
C ALA A 91 -0.01 -1.14 5.93
N ILE A 92 1.31 -1.06 5.72
CA ILE A 92 1.96 -1.65 4.55
C ILE A 92 1.76 -3.17 4.46
N TRP A 93 1.57 -3.84 5.60
CA TRP A 93 1.30 -5.28 5.64
C TRP A 93 -0.01 -5.67 5.01
N VAL A 94 -0.99 -4.76 4.94
CA VAL A 94 -2.24 -5.02 4.22
C VAL A 94 -1.96 -5.34 2.76
N LEU A 95 -0.97 -4.68 2.15
CA LEU A 95 -0.54 -4.95 0.78
C LEU A 95 0.47 -6.09 0.70
N LEU A 96 1.44 -6.15 1.62
CA LEU A 96 2.47 -7.20 1.60
C LEU A 96 1.91 -8.60 1.83
N ASP A 97 0.82 -8.74 2.58
CA ASP A 97 0.21 -10.04 2.88
C ASP A 97 -0.78 -10.52 1.81
N MET A 98 -1.06 -9.68 0.80
CA MET A 98 -1.95 -10.05 -0.31
C MET A 98 -1.36 -11.23 -1.10
N GLU A 99 -2.21 -12.20 -1.39
CA GLU A 99 -1.94 -13.24 -2.38
C GLU A 99 -2.53 -12.80 -3.72
N LEU A 100 -1.70 -12.77 -4.77
CA LEU A 100 -2.16 -12.55 -6.13
C LEU A 100 -2.02 -13.86 -6.92
N GLU A 101 -3.04 -14.16 -7.72
CA GLU A 101 -3.03 -15.28 -8.67
C GLU A 101 -2.00 -15.04 -9.79
N ASP A 102 -1.50 -16.14 -10.37
CA ASP A 102 -0.53 -16.13 -11.47
C ASP A 102 -1.15 -15.66 -12.79
#